data_AF-A0A0A7KNP5-F1
#
_entry.id   AF-A0A0A7KNP5-F1
#
_cell.length_a   1.000
_cell.length_b   1.000
_cell.length_c   1.000
_cell.angle_alpha   90.00
_cell.angle_beta   90.00
_cell.angle_gamma   90.00
#
_symmetry.space_group_name_H-M   'P 1'
#
loop_
_entity.id
_entity.type
_entity.pdbx_description
1 polymer ?
#
loop_
_entity_poly.entity_id
_entity_poly.type
_entity_poly.pdbx_seq_one_letter_code
_entity_poly.pdbx_strand_id
1 'polypeptide(L)'
;SRNTLEMIRNAGIEPTVVEYLKTPPSRETLVKMISDAGMSVREAIREKGTPYADLGLDNQALSDNQLLDAMLEHPILINRPFVVTPLGTRLSRPSEVVLDILPDTHKSAFAKEDGEKV
;
A
#
# COMPACT_ATOMS: atom_id res chain seq x y z
N SER A 1 -6.91 4.91 -0.91
CA SER A 1 -7.00 3.91 -1.99
C SER A 1 -7.80 4.41 -3.18
N ARG A 2 -9.05 4.85 -3.01
CA ARG A 2 -9.85 5.40 -4.13
C ARG A 2 -9.13 6.54 -4.87
N ASN A 3 -8.70 7.58 -4.14
CA ASN A 3 -7.89 8.67 -4.71
C ASN A 3 -6.66 8.17 -5.50
N THR A 4 -5.90 7.23 -4.95
CA THR A 4 -4.73 6.64 -5.64
C THR A 4 -5.10 5.94 -6.94
N LEU A 5 -6.19 5.14 -6.95
CA LEU A 5 -6.66 4.47 -8.16
C LEU A 5 -7.07 5.49 -9.23
N GLU A 6 -7.79 6.53 -8.83
CA GLU A 6 -8.21 7.60 -9.75
C GLU A 6 -7.03 8.43 -10.27
N MET A 7 -5.98 8.66 -9.46
CA MET A 7 -4.74 9.30 -9.93
C MET A 7 -4.04 8.45 -11.00
N ILE A 8 -3.96 7.12 -10.81
CA ILE A 8 -3.38 6.20 -11.81
C ILE A 8 -4.18 6.25 -13.12
N ARG A 9 -5.52 6.22 -13.02
CA ARG A 9 -6.40 6.32 -14.20
C ARG A 9 -6.33 7.67 -14.89
N ASN A 10 -6.23 8.76 -14.12
CA ASN A 10 -6.02 10.10 -14.67
C ASN A 10 -4.68 10.21 -15.41
N ALA A 11 -3.70 9.37 -15.05
CA ALA A 11 -2.46 9.21 -15.81
C ALA A 11 -2.61 8.32 -17.07
N GLY A 12 -3.83 7.99 -17.49
CA GLY A 12 -4.12 7.19 -18.68
C GLY A 12 -3.82 5.70 -18.52
N ILE A 13 -3.61 5.23 -17.29
CA ILE A 13 -3.24 3.83 -16.99
C ILE A 13 -4.44 3.13 -16.36
N GLU A 14 -4.90 2.02 -16.93
CA GLU A 14 -5.82 1.11 -16.25
C GLU A 14 -4.99 0.03 -15.53
N PRO A 15 -4.86 0.08 -14.19
CA PRO A 15 -4.01 -0.86 -13.47
C PRO A 15 -4.71 -2.20 -13.27
N THR A 16 -3.92 -3.27 -13.08
CA THR A 16 -4.45 -4.51 -12.50
C THR A 16 -4.80 -4.26 -11.03
N VAL A 17 -6.08 -4.41 -10.68
CA VAL A 17 -6.56 -4.24 -9.31
C VAL A 17 -6.60 -5.60 -8.61
N VAL A 18 -5.83 -5.75 -7.54
CA VAL A 18 -5.86 -6.93 -6.67
C VAL A 18 -6.65 -6.62 -5.41
N GLU A 19 -7.76 -7.34 -5.20
CA GLU A 19 -8.52 -7.30 -3.95
C GLU A 19 -7.78 -8.07 -2.85
N TYR A 20 -6.74 -7.45 -2.28
CA TYR A 20 -5.79 -8.09 -1.34
C TYR A 20 -6.43 -8.77 -0.12
N LEU A 21 -7.66 -8.39 0.27
CA LEU A 21 -8.39 -9.05 1.35
C LEU A 21 -8.93 -10.43 0.94
N LYS A 22 -9.20 -10.64 -0.35
CA LYS A 22 -9.68 -11.90 -0.93
C LYS A 22 -8.54 -12.73 -1.51
N THR A 23 -7.60 -12.06 -2.17
CA THR A 23 -6.44 -12.68 -2.81
C THR A 23 -5.17 -11.96 -2.34
N PRO A 24 -4.72 -12.23 -1.10
CA PRO A 24 -3.51 -11.61 -0.57
C PRO A 24 -2.28 -12.03 -1.39
N PRO A 25 -1.22 -11.20 -1.41
CA PRO A 25 0.04 -11.57 -2.04
C PRO A 25 0.67 -12.78 -1.33
N SER A 26 1.55 -13.51 -2.04
CA SER A 26 2.40 -14.52 -1.38
C SER A 26 3.34 -13.85 -0.37
N ARG A 27 3.94 -14.64 0.53
CA ARG A 27 4.94 -14.15 1.48
C ARG A 27 6.11 -13.46 0.77
N GLU A 28 6.67 -14.10 -0.25
CA GLU A 28 7.79 -13.54 -1.01
C GLU A 28 7.41 -12.23 -1.70
N THR A 29 6.20 -12.18 -2.25
CA THR A 29 5.66 -10.99 -2.91
C THR A 29 5.48 -9.85 -1.90
N LEU A 30 4.92 -10.12 -0.73
CA LEU A 30 4.72 -9.13 0.32
C LEU A 30 6.06 -8.56 0.83
N VAL A 31 7.04 -9.44 1.11
CA VAL A 31 8.39 -9.04 1.51
C VAL A 31 9.02 -8.14 0.45
N LYS A 32 8.93 -8.55 -0.82
CA LYS A 32 9.46 -7.77 -1.93
C LYS A 32 8.80 -6.40 -2.05
N MET A 33 7.47 -6.33 -1.97
CA MET A 33 6.72 -5.07 -2.04
C MET A 33 7.10 -4.10 -0.92
N ILE A 34 7.26 -4.59 0.31
CA ILE A 34 7.68 -3.78 1.46
C ILE A 34 9.10 -3.25 1.26
N SER A 35 10.03 -4.13 0.85
CA SER A 35 11.42 -3.76 0.59
C SER A 35 11.54 -2.75 -0.56
N ASP A 36 10.84 -2.96 -1.67
CA ASP A 36 10.87 -2.06 -2.84
C ASP A 36 10.24 -0.70 -2.52
N ALA A 37 9.33 -0.65 -1.54
CA ALA A 37 8.76 0.59 -1.03
C ALA A 37 9.71 1.35 -0.07
N GLY A 38 10.86 0.75 0.29
CA GLY A 38 11.82 1.35 1.21
C GLY A 38 11.32 1.41 2.65
N MET A 39 10.42 0.50 3.03
CA MET A 39 9.78 0.48 4.34
C MET A 39 10.27 -0.71 5.17
N SER A 40 10.21 -0.59 6.49
CA SER A 40 10.23 -1.74 7.39
C SER A 40 8.90 -2.51 7.34
N VAL A 41 8.92 -3.77 7.74
CA VAL A 41 7.70 -4.59 7.85
C VAL A 41 6.69 -3.96 8.79
N ARG A 42 7.15 -3.39 9.91
CA ARG A 42 6.29 -2.74 10.91
C ARG A 42 5.55 -1.53 10.33
N GLU A 43 6.21 -0.70 9.52
CA GLU A 43 5.58 0.46 8.88
C GLU A 43 4.53 0.07 7.82
N ALA A 44 4.63 -1.14 7.27
CA ALA A 44 3.65 -1.67 6.32
C ALA A 44 2.35 -2.16 6.97
N ILE A 45 2.30 -2.25 8.30
CA ILE A 45 1.12 -2.71 9.03
C ILE A 45 0.11 -1.57 9.19
N ARG A 46 -1.16 -1.91 9.03
CA ARG A 46 -2.29 -1.07 9.32
C ARG A 46 -2.76 -1.31 10.75
N GLU A 47 -2.70 -0.29 11.59
CA GLU A 47 -3.21 -0.36 12.96
C GLU A 47 -4.72 -0.11 13.02
N LYS A 48 -5.18 1.03 12.50
CA LYS A 48 -6.55 1.51 12.67
C LYS A 48 -7.59 0.65 11.95
N GLY A 49 -8.57 0.16 12.71
CA GLY A 49 -9.69 -0.65 12.20
C GLY A 49 -9.25 -2.05 11.77
N THR A 50 -8.35 -2.65 12.54
CA THR A 50 -7.76 -3.99 12.35
C THR A 50 -7.56 -4.64 13.73
N PRO A 51 -7.28 -5.95 13.82
CA PRO A 51 -7.00 -6.62 15.09
C PRO A 51 -5.58 -6.35 15.64
N TYR A 52 -4.88 -5.30 15.19
CA TYR A 52 -3.48 -5.02 15.55
C TYR A 52 -3.21 -5.04 17.07
N ALA A 53 -4.03 -4.33 17.84
CA ALA A 53 -3.90 -4.25 19.30
C ALA A 53 -4.30 -5.57 19.98
N ASP A 54 -5.38 -6.19 19.51
CA ASP A 54 -5.89 -7.46 20.08
C ASP A 54 -4.88 -8.61 19.90
N LEU A 55 -4.09 -8.56 18.83
CA LEU A 55 -3.00 -9.50 18.54
C LEU A 55 -1.66 -9.12 19.19
N GLY A 56 -1.59 -8.01 19.93
CA GLY A 56 -0.38 -7.55 20.61
C GLY A 56 0.77 -7.18 19.66
N LEU A 57 0.45 -6.68 18.46
CA LEU A 57 1.45 -6.38 17.43
C LEU A 57 2.24 -5.09 17.69
N ASP A 58 1.82 -4.30 18.69
CA ASP A 58 2.53 -3.14 19.23
C ASP A 58 3.83 -3.53 19.96
N ASN A 59 3.95 -4.80 20.36
CA ASN A 59 5.15 -5.33 21.00
C ASN A 59 6.38 -5.20 20.08
N GLN A 60 7.34 -4.37 20.53
CA GLN A 60 8.59 -4.09 19.80
C GLN A 60 9.56 -5.27 19.74
N ALA A 61 9.36 -6.30 20.57
CA ALA A 61 10.17 -7.52 20.54
C ALA A 61 9.76 -8.48 19.39
N LEU A 62 8.64 -8.25 18.71
CA LEU A 62 8.21 -9.05 17.58
C LEU A 62 9.14 -8.84 16.38
N SER A 63 9.59 -9.96 15.81
CA SER A 63 10.40 -9.98 14.60
C SER A 63 9.58 -9.70 13.34
N ASP A 64 10.24 -9.24 12.28
CA ASP A 64 9.64 -9.04 10.96
C ASP A 64 8.92 -10.29 10.44
N ASN A 65 9.46 -11.48 10.70
CA ASN A 65 8.83 -12.73 10.29
C ASN A 65 7.47 -12.96 10.96
N GLN A 66 7.36 -12.67 12.26
CA GLN A 66 6.10 -12.79 13.01
C GLN A 66 5.07 -11.76 12.54
N LEU A 67 5.53 -10.54 12.23
CA LEU A 67 4.67 -9.49 11.67
C LEU A 67 4.15 -9.86 10.27
N LEU A 68 5.01 -10.45 9.43
CA LEU A 68 4.63 -10.97 8.11
C LEU A 68 3.62 -12.11 8.22
N ASP A 69 3.83 -13.05 9.16
CA ASP A 69 2.87 -14.14 9.41
C ASP A 69 1.49 -13.57 9.78
N ALA A 70 1.44 -12.61 10.71
CA ALA A 70 0.21 -11.96 11.09
C ALA A 70 -0.49 -11.27 9.90
N MET A 71 0.26 -10.58 9.03
CA MET A 71 -0.30 -9.95 7.83
C MET A 71 -0.85 -10.95 6.81
N LEU A 72 -0.25 -12.14 6.69
CA LEU A 72 -0.72 -13.17 5.77
C LEU A 72 -1.95 -13.91 6.33
N GLU A 73 -1.98 -14.15 7.64
CA GLU A 73 -3.12 -14.74 8.34
C GLU A 73 -4.31 -13.77 8.41
N HIS A 74 -4.03 -12.48 8.60
CA HIS A 74 -5.03 -11.42 8.64
C HIS A 74 -4.71 -10.33 7.61
N PRO A 75 -5.04 -10.53 6.31
CA PRO A 75 -4.73 -9.57 5.25
C PRO A 75 -5.20 -8.14 5.51
N ILE A 76 -6.21 -7.94 6.35
CA ILE A 76 -6.66 -6.60 6.78
C ILE A 76 -5.57 -5.75 7.46
N LEU A 77 -4.55 -6.41 8.03
CA LEU A 77 -3.36 -5.78 8.60
C LEU A 77 -2.42 -5.21 7.54
N ILE A 78 -2.51 -5.62 6.28
CA ILE A 78 -1.69 -5.02 5.21
C ILE A 78 -2.23 -3.61 4.93
N ASN A 79 -1.37 -2.60 5.09
CA ASN A 79 -1.73 -1.22 4.80
C ASN A 79 -1.91 -1.02 3.28
N ARG A 80 -2.76 -0.06 2.88
CA ARG A 80 -3.23 0.05 1.48
C ARG A 80 -3.28 1.48 0.95
N PRO A 81 -3.20 1.73 -0.36
CA PRO A 81 -2.83 0.78 -1.40
C PRO A 81 -1.31 0.68 -1.47
N PHE A 82 -0.81 -0.54 -1.68
CA PHE A 82 0.47 -0.70 -2.34
C PHE A 82 0.26 -0.56 -3.86
N VAL A 83 1.15 0.16 -4.52
CA VAL A 83 1.18 0.32 -5.97
C VAL A 83 2.57 -0.09 -6.46
N VAL A 84 2.61 -0.93 -7.49
CA VAL A 84 3.84 -1.43 -8.10
C VAL A 84 3.85 -0.99 -9.56
N THR A 85 4.94 -0.37 -10.00
CA THR A 85 5.18 0.05 -11.39
C THR A 85 6.62 -0.30 -11.79
N PRO A 86 6.98 -0.18 -13.08
CA PRO A 86 8.37 -0.33 -13.50
C PRO A 86 9.34 0.69 -12.87
N LEU A 87 8.82 1.82 -12.36
CA LEU A 87 9.61 2.88 -11.73
C LEU A 87 9.83 2.64 -10.23
N GLY A 88 9.01 1.78 -9.61
CA GLY A 88 9.16 1.40 -8.21
C GLY A 88 7.86 0.97 -7.54
N THR A 89 7.94 0.79 -6.23
CA THR A 89 6.80 0.42 -5.38
C THR A 89 6.57 1.50 -4.33
N ARG A 90 5.31 1.79 -3.99
CA ARG A 90 4.93 2.69 -2.90
C ARG A 90 3.73 2.17 -2.14
N LEU A 91 3.75 2.36 -0.81
CA LEU A 91 2.52 2.46 -0.02
C LEU A 91 2.01 3.90 -0.15
N SER A 92 0.96 4.14 -0.94
CA SER A 92 0.47 5.50 -1.24
C SER A 92 -0.36 6.09 -0.10
N ARG A 93 0.34 6.46 0.98
CA ARG A 93 -0.16 7.14 2.16
C ARG A 93 0.78 8.33 2.49
N PRO A 94 0.45 9.55 2.07
CA PRO A 94 -0.79 9.99 1.43
C PRO A 94 -0.92 9.54 -0.05
N SER A 95 -2.10 9.70 -0.64
CA SER A 95 -2.45 9.11 -1.95
C SER A 95 -1.51 9.54 -3.09
N GLU A 96 -1.08 10.79 -3.07
CA GLU A 96 -0.26 11.49 -4.04
C GLU A 96 1.18 10.97 -4.11
N VAL A 97 1.64 10.20 -3.11
CA VAL A 97 2.93 9.47 -3.17
C VAL A 97 2.99 8.52 -4.37
N VAL A 98 1.84 8.12 -4.93
CA VAL A 98 1.81 7.34 -6.17
C VAL A 98 2.43 8.09 -7.35
N LEU A 99 2.37 9.42 -7.38
CA LEU A 99 2.88 10.23 -8.49
C LEU A 99 4.39 10.07 -8.67
N ASP A 100 5.13 9.78 -7.59
CA ASP A 100 6.58 9.51 -7.62
C ASP A 100 6.96 8.29 -8.47
N ILE A 101 6.00 7.38 -8.71
CA ILE A 101 6.23 6.11 -9.41
C ILE A 101 5.33 5.96 -10.65
N LEU A 102 4.71 7.04 -11.13
CA LEU A 102 3.99 7.07 -12.39
C LEU A 102 4.86 7.70 -13.49
N PRO A 103 4.72 7.27 -14.76
CA PRO A 103 5.40 7.92 -15.88
C PRO A 103 4.94 9.38 -16.02
N ASP A 104 5.86 10.26 -16.43
CA ASP A 104 5.66 11.72 -16.59
C ASP A 104 4.61 12.14 -17.64
N THR A 105 3.85 11.21 -18.19
CA THR A 105 3.05 11.41 -19.41
C THR A 105 1.76 12.20 -19.21
N HIS A 106 1.31 12.47 -17.98
CA HIS A 106 0.04 13.18 -17.73
C HIS A 106 0.07 14.05 -16.46
N LYS A 107 0.23 15.37 -16.65
CA LYS A 107 0.12 16.41 -15.60
C LYS A 107 -1.13 17.28 -15.81
N SER A 108 -2.27 16.68 -16.10
CA SER A 108 -3.56 17.38 -15.97
C SER A 108 -3.86 17.61 -14.48
N ALA A 109 -4.47 18.74 -14.14
CA ALA A 109 -4.83 19.06 -12.76
C ALA A 109 -5.74 17.96 -12.17
N PHE A 110 -5.44 17.48 -10.96
CA PHE A 110 -6.24 16.49 -10.25
C PHE A 110 -6.80 17.09 -8.96
N ALA A 111 -8.05 16.76 -8.63
CA ALA A 111 -8.66 17.08 -7.34
C ALA A 111 -9.05 15.78 -6.64
N LYS A 112 -8.64 15.63 -5.37
CA LYS A 112 -9.04 14.50 -4.52
C LYS A 112 -10.56 14.53 -4.25
N GLU A 113 -11.11 13.43 -3.71
CA GLU A 113 -12.54 13.32 -3.35
C GLU A 113 -13.04 14.44 -2.41
N ASP A 114 -12.17 15.05 -1.61
CA ASP A 114 -12.47 16.15 -0.68
C ASP A 114 -12.26 17.56 -1.30
N GLY A 115 -11.90 17.63 -2.58
CA GLY A 115 -11.64 18.88 -3.30
C GLY A 115 -10.22 19.43 -3.11
N GLU A 116 -9.35 18.74 -2.39
CA GLU A 116 -7.93 19.12 -2.31
C GLU A 116 -7.27 19.00 -3.69
N LYS A 117 -6.64 20.08 -4.15
CA LYS A 117 -5.93 20.12 -5.43
C LYS A 117 -4.54 19.50 -5.26
N VAL A 118 -4.19 18.62 -6.20
CA VAL A 118 -2.89 17.93 -6.31
C VAL A 118 -2.17 18.38 -7.56
#